data_AF-A0AAE3LIB6-F1
#
_entry.id   AF-A0AAE3LIB6-F1
#
_cell.length_a   1.000
_cell.length_b   1.000
_cell.length_c   1.000
_cell.angle_alpha   90.00
_cell.angle_beta   90.00
_cell.angle_gamma   90.00
#
_symmetry.space_group_name_H-M   'P 1'
#
loop_
_entity.id
_entity.type
_entity.pdbx_description
1 polymer ?
#
loop_
_entity_poly.entity_id
_entity_poly.type
_entity_poly.pdbx_seq_one_letter_code
_entity_poly.pdbx_strand_id
1 'polypeptide(L)' 'MEKKITATPRGCDSARIEQVIVTRALKGAGTENDPCREVIQYWTLDGKLLCEKD' A
#
# COMPACT_ATOMS: atom_id res chain seq x y z
N MET A 1 47.71 -3.79 -8.81
CA MET A 1 46.97 -2.98 -9.80
C MET A 1 45.53 -2.90 -9.34
N GLU A 2 45.05 -1.72 -8.99
CA GLU A 2 43.66 -1.50 -8.57
C GLU A 2 42.71 -1.61 -9.76
N LYS A 3 41.65 -2.40 -9.61
CA LYS A 3 40.59 -2.53 -10.61
C LYS A 3 39.73 -1.26 -10.57
N LYS A 4 39.84 -0.43 -11.60
CA LYS A 4 39.00 0.75 -11.78
C LYS A 4 37.59 0.27 -12.18
N ILE A 5 36.65 0.24 -11.24
CA ILE A 5 35.24 -0.08 -11.51
C ILE A 5 34.60 1.17 -12.11
N THR A 6 34.57 1.27 -13.43
CA THR A 6 33.72 2.23 -14.13
C THR A 6 32.31 1.67 -14.21
N ALA A 7 31.44 2.08 -13.29
CA ALA A 7 30.02 1.76 -13.38
C ALA A 7 29.43 2.43 -14.64
N THR A 8 28.98 1.63 -15.60
CA THR A 8 28.17 2.09 -16.74
C THR A 8 26.70 2.20 -16.32
N PRO A 9 25.95 3.22 -16.79
CA PRO A 9 24.53 3.33 -16.46
C PRO A 9 23.77 2.13 -17.04
N ARG A 10 23.11 1.36 -16.18
CA ARG A 10 22.41 0.12 -16.56
C ARG A 10 21.06 0.35 -17.27
N GLY A 11 20.57 1.58 -17.28
CA GLY A 11 19.21 1.89 -17.71
C GLY A 11 18.18 1.63 -16.61
N CYS A 12 16.93 1.36 -17.00
CA CYS A 12 15.84 1.09 -16.07
C CYS A 12 15.93 -0.33 -15.53
N ASP A 13 16.06 -0.47 -14.21
CA ASP A 13 16.18 -1.77 -13.55
C ASP A 13 14.81 -2.47 -13.40
N SER A 14 13.72 -1.72 -13.21
CA SER A 14 12.35 -2.23 -13.28
C SER A 14 11.31 -1.10 -13.36
N ALA A 15 10.16 -1.40 -13.97
CA ALA A 15 8.98 -0.55 -13.95
C ALA A 15 7.75 -1.44 -13.79
N ARG A 16 6.89 -1.15 -12.80
CA ARG A 16 5.62 -1.87 -12.60
C ARG A 16 4.52 -0.95 -12.10
N ILE A 17 3.28 -1.33 -12.43
CA ILE A 17 2.06 -0.76 -11.87
C ILE A 17 1.56 -1.73 -10.79
N GLU A 18 1.25 -1.20 -9.60
CA GLU A 18 0.58 -1.92 -8.53
C GLU A 18 -0.74 -1.23 -8.24
N GLN A 19 -1.86 -1.91 -8.49
CA GLN A 19 -3.22 -1.36 -8.34
C GLN A 19 -4.02 -2.16 -7.31
N VAL A 20 -4.70 -1.41 -6.43
CA VAL A 20 -5.63 -1.92 -5.42
C VAL A 20 -6.81 -0.93 -5.32
N ILE A 21 -7.98 -1.42 -4.95
CA ILE A 21 -9.09 -0.55 -4.52
C ILE A 21 -8.84 -0.20 -3.05
N VAL A 22 -8.96 1.08 -2.72
CA VAL A 22 -8.85 1.56 -1.33
C VAL A 22 -10.19 2.11 -0.89
N THR A 23 -10.75 1.55 0.18
CA THR A 23 -11.96 2.09 0.82
C THR A 23 -11.58 2.72 2.15
N ARG A 24 -12.22 3.86 2.47
CA ARG A 24 -12.12 4.54 3.76
C ARG A 24 -13.53 4.67 4.32
N ALA A 25 -13.75 4.13 5.50
CA ALA A 25 -15.05 4.16 6.15
C ALA A 25 -14.89 4.53 7.62
N LEU A 26 -15.93 5.11 8.21
CA LEU A 26 -16.00 5.28 9.65
C LEU A 26 -16.54 4.00 10.29
N LYS A 27 -15.89 3.57 11.36
CA LYS A 27 -16.32 2.46 12.22
C LYS A 27 -16.48 2.99 13.64
N GLY A 28 -17.46 2.44 14.34
CA GLY A 28 -17.78 2.79 15.72
C GLY A 28 -19.10 3.53 15.84
N ALA A 29 -19.77 3.36 16.98
CA ALA A 29 -21.06 3.96 17.30
C ALA A 29 -20.96 5.43 17.76
N GLY A 30 -19.76 5.96 17.95
CA GLY A 30 -19.52 7.31 18.45
C GLY A 30 -19.75 7.43 19.97
N THR A 31 -19.71 6.31 20.68
CA THR A 31 -19.83 6.28 22.14
C THR A 31 -18.45 6.25 22.79
N GLU A 32 -18.36 6.54 24.09
CA GLU A 32 -17.10 6.48 24.84
C GLU A 32 -16.45 5.08 24.77
N ASN A 33 -17.27 4.03 24.76
CA ASN A 33 -16.80 2.63 24.66
C ASN A 33 -16.55 2.18 23.21
N ASP A 34 -17.03 2.91 22.21
CA ASP A 34 -16.88 2.61 20.79
C ASP A 34 -16.78 3.91 19.97
N PRO A 35 -15.63 4.58 20.04
CA PRO A 35 -15.42 5.85 19.36
C PRO A 35 -15.38 5.66 17.84
N CYS A 36 -15.89 6.66 17.12
CA CYS A 36 -15.75 6.72 15.67
C CYS A 36 -14.27 6.85 15.28
N ARG A 37 -13.82 5.96 14.40
CA ARG A 37 -12.47 5.96 13.84
C ARG A 37 -12.49 5.57 12.36
N GLU A 38 -11.44 5.94 11.64
CA GLU A 38 -11.28 5.60 10.22
C GLU A 38 -10.74 4.19 10.07
N VAL A 39 -11.41 3.38 9.25
CA VAL A 39 -10.92 2.08 8.79
C VAL A 39 -10.57 2.19 7.32
N ILE A 40 -9.35 1.77 6.99
CA ILE A 40 -8.82 1.76 5.64
C ILE A 40 -8.67 0.30 5.20
N GLN A 41 -9.32 -0.07 4.11
CA GLN A 41 -9.23 -1.42 3.56
C GLN A 41 -8.66 -1.38 2.15
N TYR A 42 -7.86 -2.39 1.83
CA TYR A 42 -7.24 -2.58 0.53
C TYR A 42 -7.79 -3.84 -0.10
N TRP A 43 -8.22 -3.74 -1.35
CA TRP A 43 -8.86 -4.84 -2.07
C TRP A 43 -8.19 -5.07 -3.42
N THR A 44 -8.26 -6.30 -3.88
CA THR A 44 -8.04 -6.60 -5.29
C THR A 44 -9.15 -6.01 -6.15
N LEU A 45 -8.92 -5.90 -7.45
CA LEU A 45 -9.90 -5.33 -8.38
C LEU A 45 -11.13 -6.23 -8.59
N ASP A 46 -11.04 -7.53 -8.28
CA ASP A 46 -12.13 -8.50 -8.29
C ASP A 46 -12.88 -8.59 -6.94
N GLY A 47 -12.54 -7.73 -5.97
CA GLY A 47 -13.30 -7.58 -4.72
C GLY A 47 -12.86 -8.50 -3.58
N LYS A 48 -11.65 -9.04 -3.61
CA LYS A 48 -11.06 -9.77 -2.48
C LYS A 48 -10.31 -8.82 -1.54
N LEU A 49 -10.60 -8.90 -0.25
CA LEU A 49 -9.88 -8.13 0.77
C LEU A 49 -8.43 -8.60 0.87
N LEU A 50 -7.49 -7.65 0.80
CA LEU A 50 -6.05 -7.88 0.98
C LEU A 50 -5.64 -7.61 2.42
N CYS A 51 -5.99 -6.44 2.95
CA CYS A 51 -5.71 -6.06 4.33
C CYS A 51 -6.63 -4.93 4.80
N GLU A 52 -6.71 -4.78 6.12
CA GLU A 52 -7.45 -3.74 6.81
C GLU A 52 -6.51 -3.05 7.83
N LYS A 53 -6.65 -1.73 7.96
CA LYS A 53 -6.05 -0.92 9.01
C LYS A 53 -7.17 -0.18 9.74
N ASP A 54 -7.37 -0.55 10.99
CA ASP A 54 -8.36 -0.01 11.94
C ASP A 54 -7.62 0.75 13.06
#